data_AF-A0A1F4NTX6-F1
#
_entry.id   AF-A0A1F4NTX6-F1
#
_cell.length_a   1.000
_cell.length_b   1.000
_cell.length_c   1.000
_cell.angle_alpha   90.00
_cell.angle_beta   90.00
_cell.angle_gamma   90.00
#
_symmetry.space_group_name_H-M   'P 1'
#
loop_
_entity.id
_entity.type
_entity.pdbx_description
1 polymer ?
#
loop_
_entity_poly.entity_id
_entity_poly.type
_entity_poly.pdbx_seq_one_letter_code
_entity_poly.pdbx_strand_id
1 'polypeptide(L)'
;MISHYTYLISALIVFVFIGLVIYARYRHIAQWRQHRHTVWVIILASFIYSLTEYPALHWHAWQYNSDRVTGLTLLGIPTETYFFTFTIFFLVSLATLAMADKLERDNR
;
A
#
# COMPACT_ATOMS: atom_id res chain seq x y z
N MET A 1 14.94 -13.57 18.23
CA MET A 1 14.01 -13.92 17.13
C MET A 1 12.86 -12.92 16.98
N ILE A 2 12.15 -12.53 18.06
CA ILE A 2 11.03 -11.56 17.97
C ILE A 2 11.48 -10.15 17.54
N SER A 3 12.73 -9.75 17.84
CA SER A 3 13.26 -8.41 17.49
C SER A 3 13.49 -8.19 15.99
N HIS A 4 13.74 -9.24 15.20
CA HIS A 4 14.06 -9.11 13.77
C HIS A 4 12.83 -8.73 12.95
N TYR A 5 11.67 -9.28 13.31
CA TYR A 5 10.40 -9.00 12.63
C TYR A 5 9.61 -7.86 13.25
N THR A 6 10.07 -7.27 14.36
CA THR A 6 9.31 -6.20 15.05
C THR A 6 9.09 -5.01 14.12
N TYR A 7 10.08 -4.67 13.28
CA TYR A 7 9.94 -3.60 12.30
C TYR A 7 8.85 -3.92 11.28
N LEU A 8 8.91 -5.11 10.66
CA LEU A 8 7.92 -5.53 9.67
C LEU A 8 6.50 -5.57 10.25
N ILE A 9 6.37 -6.17 11.44
CA ILE A 9 5.11 -6.32 12.15
C ILE A 9 4.57 -4.94 12.56
N SER A 10 5.43 -4.05 13.10
CA SER A 10 5.02 -2.70 13.48
C SER A 10 4.60 -1.86 12.27
N ALA A 11 5.32 -1.94 11.15
CA ALA A 11 4.94 -1.28 9.91
C ALA A 11 3.60 -1.81 9.41
N LEU A 12 3.44 -3.14 9.26
CA LEU A 12 2.16 -3.75 8.86
C LEU A 12 1.02 -3.34 9.78
N ILE A 13 1.20 -3.34 11.09
CA ILE A 13 0.17 -2.92 12.06
C ILE A 13 -0.21 -1.45 11.82
N VAL A 14 0.76 -0.55 11.67
CA VAL A 14 0.48 0.88 11.43
C VAL A 14 -0.30 1.05 10.13
N PHE A 15 0.13 0.42 9.04
CA PHE A 15 -0.51 0.57 7.74
C PHE A 15 -1.90 -0.09 7.68
N VAL A 16 -2.07 -1.26 8.29
CA VAL A 16 -3.38 -1.92 8.44
C VAL A 16 -4.30 -1.09 9.33
N PHE A 17 -3.80 -0.51 10.42
CA PHE A 17 -4.58 0.33 11.31
C PHE A 17 -5.04 1.61 10.60
N ILE A 18 -4.16 2.28 9.85
CA ILE A 18 -4.55 3.44 9.02
C ILE A 18 -5.61 3.02 7.99
N GLY A 19 -5.43 1.87 7.32
CA GLY A 19 -6.40 1.33 6.37
C GLY A 19 -7.77 1.07 7.00
N LEU A 20 -7.79 0.51 8.22
CA LEU A 20 -8.99 0.27 9.01
C LEU A 20 -9.69 1.57 9.43
N VAL A 21 -8.94 2.59 9.84
CA VAL A 21 -9.50 3.90 10.22
C VAL A 21 -10.16 4.58 9.01
N ILE A 22 -9.49 4.57 7.86
CA ILE A 22 -10.05 5.10 6.62
C ILE A 22 -11.28 4.28 6.20
N TYR A 23 -11.17 2.95 6.21
CA TYR A 23 -12.30 2.07 5.89
C TYR A 23 -13.51 2.33 6.80
N ALA A 24 -13.32 2.41 8.12
CA ALA A 24 -14.38 2.67 9.08
C ALA A 24 -15.06 4.02 8.83
N ARG A 25 -14.30 5.06 8.46
CA ARG A 25 -14.82 6.40 8.17
C ARG A 25 -15.58 6.46 6.84
N TYR A 26 -15.13 5.73 5.84
CA TYR A 26 -15.69 5.75 4.47
C TYR A 26 -16.59 4.54 4.16
N ARG A 27 -16.91 3.70 5.16
CA ARG A 27 -17.77 2.52 5.01
C ARG A 27 -19.15 2.81 4.40
N HIS A 28 -19.64 4.04 4.58
CA HIS A 28 -20.92 4.50 4.07
C HIS A 28 -20.86 4.98 2.61
N ILE A 29 -19.67 5.34 2.12
CA ILE A 29 -19.40 5.79 0.74
C ILE A 29 -18.98 4.62 -0.14
N ALA A 30 -18.42 3.56 0.47
CA ALA A 30 -17.98 2.38 -0.25
C ALA A 30 -19.16 1.56 -0.78
N GLN A 31 -19.73 1.98 -1.91
CA GLN A 31 -20.46 1.10 -2.82
C GLN A 31 -19.43 0.23 -3.53
N TRP A 32 -18.96 -0.81 -2.84
CA TRP A 32 -17.87 -1.72 -3.27
C TRP A 32 -18.07 -2.29 -4.68
N ARG A 33 -19.32 -2.46 -5.12
CA ARG A 33 -19.64 -2.92 -6.48
C ARG A 33 -19.30 -1.91 -7.57
N GLN A 34 -19.48 -0.62 -7.31
CA GLN A 34 -19.23 0.44 -8.28
C GLN A 34 -17.74 0.76 -8.41
N HIS A 35 -16.97 0.55 -7.33
CA HIS A 35 -15.55 0.90 -7.25
C HIS A 35 -14.60 -0.29 -7.50
N ARG A 36 -15.13 -1.45 -7.92
CA ARG A 36 -14.31 -2.63 -8.23
C ARG A 36 -13.21 -2.33 -9.24
N HIS A 37 -13.49 -1.45 -10.21
CA HIS A 37 -12.54 -1.05 -11.24
C HIS A 37 -11.41 -0.22 -10.64
N THR A 38 -11.72 0.68 -9.70
CA THR A 38 -10.72 1.46 -8.96
C THR A 38 -9.79 0.55 -8.16
N VAL A 39 -10.33 -0.47 -7.48
CA VAL A 39 -9.50 -1.45 -6.76
C VAL A 39 -8.54 -2.15 -7.72
N TRP A 40 -9.03 -2.66 -8.85
CA TRP A 40 -8.17 -3.32 -9.85
C TRP A 40 -7.09 -2.39 -10.42
N VAL A 41 -7.42 -1.12 -10.66
CA VAL A 41 -6.44 -0.12 -11.11
C VAL A 41 -5.37 0.11 -10.04
N ILE A 42 -5.75 0.17 -8.76
CA ILE A 42 -4.79 0.28 -7.64
C ILE A 42 -3.88 -0.95 -7.58
N ILE A 43 -4.45 -2.17 -7.69
CA ILE A 43 -3.65 -3.41 -7.69
C ILE A 43 -2.64 -3.36 -8.84
N LEU A 44 -3.09 -3.05 -10.06
CA LEU A 44 -2.24 -3.02 -11.24
C LEU A 44 -1.17 -1.92 -11.15
N ALA A 45 -1.54 -0.71 -10.73
CA ALA A 45 -0.62 0.40 -10.59
C ALA A 45 0.44 0.13 -9.50
N SER A 46 0.03 -0.43 -8.36
CA SER A 46 0.96 -0.81 -7.29
C SER A 46 1.91 -1.93 -7.72
N PHE A 47 1.44 -2.89 -8.51
CA PHE A 47 2.28 -3.95 -9.07
C PHE A 47 3.31 -3.39 -10.06
N ILE A 48 2.88 -2.55 -11.00
CA ILE A 48 3.77 -1.89 -11.98
C ILE A 48 4.81 -1.02 -11.26
N TYR A 49 4.39 -0.21 -10.27
CA TYR A 49 5.31 0.59 -9.48
C TYR A 49 6.32 -0.31 -8.75
N SER A 50 5.87 -1.40 -8.14
CA SER A 50 6.75 -2.33 -7.44
C SER A 50 7.81 -2.95 -8.37
N LEU A 51 7.56 -3.08 -9.68
CA LEU A 51 8.60 -3.54 -10.61
C LEU A 51 9.74 -2.52 -10.79
N THR A 52 9.49 -1.23 -10.55
CA THR A 52 10.54 -0.19 -10.59
C THR A 52 11.51 -0.29 -9.41
N GLU A 53 11.13 -1.04 -8.38
CA GLU A 53 11.97 -1.30 -7.21
C GLU A 53 13.14 -2.25 -7.53
N TYR A 54 12.99 -3.11 -8.54
CA TYR A 54 14.06 -4.00 -8.99
C TYR A 54 15.31 -3.23 -9.48
N PRO A 55 15.21 -2.33 -10.49
CA PRO A 55 16.37 -1.56 -10.93
C PRO A 55 16.90 -0.64 -9.84
N ALA A 56 16.03 -0.07 -8.97
CA ALA A 56 16.49 0.72 -7.84
C ALA A 56 17.35 -0.11 -6.87
N LEU A 57 16.95 -1.36 -6.57
CA LEU A 57 17.72 -2.27 -5.71
C LEU A 57 19.02 -2.68 -6.39
N HIS A 58 18.96 -2.98 -7.68
CA HIS A 58 20.12 -3.42 -8.44
C HIS A 58 21.17 -2.30 -8.61
N TRP A 59 20.73 -1.05 -8.80
CA TRP A 59 21.60 0.12 -8.88
C TRP A 59 22.07 0.64 -7.52
N HIS A 60 21.71 -0.03 -6.42
CA HIS A 60 22.07 0.39 -5.07
C HIS A 60 21.62 1.83 -4.74
N ALA A 61 20.58 2.32 -5.43
CA ALA A 61 19.98 3.63 -5.15
C ALA A 61 19.35 3.68 -3.73
N TRP A 62 19.06 2.49 -3.20
CA TRP A 62 18.53 2.22 -1.88
C TRP A 62 18.97 0.80 -1.47
N GLN A 63 19.18 0.57 -0.18
CA GLN A 63 19.64 -0.72 0.35
C GLN A 63 18.55 -1.37 1.18
N TYR A 64 18.22 -2.61 0.84
CA TYR A 64 17.30 -3.42 1.60
C TYR A 64 18.06 -4.19 2.67
N ASN A 65 17.68 -4.03 3.94
CA ASN A 65 18.28 -4.81 5.02
C ASN A 65 17.62 -6.18 5.08
N SER A 66 18.27 -7.18 4.47
CA SER A 66 17.82 -8.57 4.42
C SER A 66 17.58 -9.19 5.80
N ASP A 67 18.24 -8.69 6.84
CA ASP A 67 18.15 -9.24 8.20
C ASP A 67 16.84 -8.85 8.92
N ARG A 68 16.09 -7.90 8.35
CA ARG A 68 14.84 -7.37 8.93
C ARG A 68 13.58 -7.79 8.19
N VAL A 69 13.72 -8.69 7.23
CA VAL A 69 12.63 -9.20 6.39
C VAL A 69 12.63 -10.72 6.36
N THR A 70 11.57 -11.30 5.81
CA THR A 70 11.39 -12.76 5.69
C THR A 70 12.36 -13.40 4.70
N GLY A 71 13.02 -12.60 3.85
CA GLY A 71 13.94 -13.08 2.82
C GLY A 71 13.23 -13.70 1.61
N LEU A 72 11.90 -13.68 1.56
CA LEU A 72 11.13 -14.11 0.40
C LEU A 72 11.20 -13.04 -0.69
N THR A 73 11.66 -13.44 -1.88
CA THR A 73 11.74 -12.57 -3.04
C THR A 73 10.85 -13.06 -4.16
N LEU A 74 10.12 -12.15 -4.79
CA LEU A 74 9.39 -12.36 -6.04
C LEU A 74 10.03 -11.47 -7.10
N LEU A 75 10.43 -12.05 -8.24
CA LEU A 75 11.15 -11.33 -9.31
C LEU A 75 12.40 -10.56 -8.83
N GLY A 76 13.09 -11.08 -7.80
CA GLY A 76 14.26 -10.43 -7.21
C GLY A 76 13.95 -9.25 -6.29
N ILE A 77 12.66 -8.98 -6.02
CA ILE A 77 12.20 -7.93 -5.11
C ILE A 77 11.63 -8.60 -3.86
N PRO A 78 11.98 -8.14 -2.65
CA PRO A 78 11.36 -8.63 -1.41
C PRO A 78 9.84 -8.54 -1.46
N THR A 79 9.15 -9.62 -1.06
CA THR A 79 7.68 -9.69 -1.10
C THR A 79 7.02 -8.56 -0.30
N GLU A 80 7.69 -8.11 0.76
CA GLU A 80 7.20 -7.08 1.66
C GLU A 80 7.17 -5.69 1.02
N THR A 81 8.01 -5.45 0.01
CA THR A 81 7.94 -4.24 -0.81
C THR A 81 6.63 -4.19 -1.58
N TYR A 82 6.16 -5.31 -2.14
CA TYR A 82 4.86 -5.35 -2.82
C TYR A 82 3.70 -5.06 -1.86
N PHE A 83 3.72 -5.66 -0.66
CA PHE A 83 2.71 -5.40 0.37
C PHE A 83 2.71 -3.94 0.82
N PHE A 84 3.90 -3.36 1.01
CA PHE A 84 4.06 -1.98 1.43
C PHE A 84 3.56 -1.01 0.35
N THR A 85 4.01 -1.18 -0.89
CA THR A 85 3.59 -0.38 -2.04
C THR A 85 2.09 -0.47 -2.26
N PHE A 86 1.53 -1.69 -2.23
CA PHE A 86 0.09 -1.89 -2.35
C PHE A 86 -0.67 -1.10 -1.29
N THR A 87 -0.22 -1.18 -0.04
CA THR A 87 -0.90 -0.50 1.07
C THR A 87 -0.83 1.01 0.92
N ILE A 88 0.33 1.58 0.56
CA ILE A 88 0.45 3.03 0.29
C ILE A 88 -0.50 3.46 -0.84
N PHE A 89 -0.48 2.76 -1.97
CA PHE A 89 -1.33 3.10 -3.11
C PHE A 89 -2.82 3.05 -2.75
N PHE A 90 -3.22 2.04 -1.95
CA PHE A 90 -4.58 1.90 -1.47
C PHE A 90 -4.99 3.06 -0.56
N LEU A 91 -4.13 3.42 0.41
CA LEU A 91 -4.37 4.52 1.33
C LEU A 91 -4.46 5.88 0.62
N VAL A 92 -3.53 6.16 -0.29
CA VAL A 92 -3.54 7.41 -1.08
C VAL A 92 -4.78 7.48 -1.95
N SER A 93 -5.16 6.39 -2.60
CA SER A 93 -6.37 6.37 -3.44
C SER A 93 -7.65 6.59 -2.62
N LEU A 94 -7.75 5.99 -1.43
CA LEU A 94 -8.84 6.26 -0.52
C LEU A 94 -8.87 7.73 -0.06
N ALA A 95 -7.72 8.31 0.28
CA ALA A 95 -7.62 9.71 0.66
C ALA A 95 -8.02 10.66 -0.49
N THR A 96 -7.64 10.33 -1.72
CA THR A 96 -8.03 11.08 -2.92
C THR A 96 -9.53 11.01 -3.15
N LEU A 97 -10.15 9.82 -3.07
CA LEU A 97 -11.60 9.66 -3.17
C LEU A 97 -12.33 10.44 -2.07
N ALA A 98 -11.86 10.32 -0.84
CA ALA A 98 -12.37 11.06 0.30
C ALA A 98 -12.35 12.58 0.10
N MET A 99 -11.30 13.10 -0.51
CA MET A 99 -11.15 14.52 -0.79
C MET A 99 -12.03 14.96 -1.96
N ALA A 100 -12.12 14.15 -3.01
CA ALA A 100 -13.00 14.40 -4.17
C ALA A 100 -14.47 14.47 -3.73
N ASP A 101 -14.93 13.53 -2.91
CA ASP A 101 -16.29 13.52 -2.35
C ASP A 101 -16.59 14.79 -1.53
N LYS A 102 -15.61 15.24 -0.73
CA LYS A 102 -15.78 16.46 0.07
C LYS A 102 -15.92 17.69 -0.83
N LEU A 103 -15.05 17.81 -1.84
CA LEU A 103 -15.11 18.88 -2.84
C LEU A 103 -16.44 18.90 -3.61
N GLU A 104 -16.99 17.73 -3.95
CA GLU A 104 -18.28 17.66 -4.64
C GLU A 104 -19.45 18.07 -3.74
N ARG A 105 -19.39 17.78 -2.44
CA ARG A 105 -20.40 18.23 -1.46
C ARG A 105 -20.32 19.73 -1.20
N ASP A 106 -19.11 20.29 -1.12
CA ASP A 106 -18.92 21.73 -0.85
C ASP A 106 -19.34 22.61 -2.04
N ASN A 107 -19.37 22.06 -3.27
CA ASN A 107 -19.78 22.75 -4.49
C ASN A 107 -21.27 22.62 -4.85
N ARG A 108 -22.07 21.86 -4.07
CA ARG A 108 -23.53 21.70 -4.25
C ARG A 108 -24.28 22.56 -3.24
#